data_AF-A0AAV0VL90-F1
#
_entry.id   AF-A0AAV0VL90-F1
#
_cell.length_a   1.000
_cell.length_b   1.000
_cell.length_c   1.000
_cell.angle_alpha   90.00
_cell.angle_beta   90.00
_cell.angle_gamma   90.00
#
_symmetry.space_group_name_H-M   'P 1'
#
loop_
_entity.id
_entity.type
_entity.pdbx_description
1 polymer ?
#
loop_
_entity_poly.entity_id
_entity_poly.type
_entity_poly.pdbx_seq_one_letter_code
_entity_poly.pdbx_strand_id
1 'polypeptide(L)' 'MEWSNDEVIEFLQLYEGYPQIWNPRHPSHKNRNLVHDAWKEIENKLSVKTDITEIKKKKILLWLLIENF' A
#
# COMPACT_ATOMS: atom_id res chain seq x y z
N MET A 1 10.71 7.65 6.56
CA MET A 1 11.70 6.57 6.38
C MET A 1 12.16 6.55 4.92
N GLU A 2 13.47 6.45 4.68
CA GLU A 2 14.00 6.22 3.34
C GLU A 2 13.83 4.73 3.02
N TRP A 3 13.14 4.41 1.93
CA TRP A 3 13.01 3.03 1.44
C TRP A 3 13.94 2.90 0.24
N SER A 4 14.65 1.79 0.17
CA SER A 4 15.35 1.36 -1.03
C SER A 4 14.37 1.10 -2.18
N ASN A 5 14.90 1.07 -3.40
CA ASN A 5 14.10 0.75 -4.59
C ASN A 5 13.47 -0.65 -4.49
N ASP A 6 14.19 -1.62 -3.92
CA ASP A 6 13.71 -2.99 -3.77
C ASP A 6 12.51 -3.05 -2.81
N GLU A 7 12.57 -2.34 -1.67
CA GLU A 7 11.44 -2.22 -0.73
C GLU A 7 10.23 -1.51 -1.35
N VAL A 8 10.47 -0.51 -2.22
CA VAL A 8 9.39 0.15 -2.97
C VAL A 8 8.75 -0.82 -3.98
N ILE A 9 9.56 -1.60 -4.70
CA ILE A 9 9.06 -2.60 -5.66
C ILE A 9 8.26 -3.69 -4.94
N GLU A 10 8.78 -4.22 -3.82
CA GLU A 10 8.09 -5.19 -2.96
C GLU A 10 6.72 -4.65 -2.51
N PHE A 11 6.69 -3.41 -2.04
CA PHE A 11 5.44 -2.75 -1.66
C PHE A 11 4.46 -2.63 -2.82
N LEU A 12 4.91 -2.23 -4.01
CA LEU A 12 4.04 -2.10 -5.18
C LEU A 12 3.43 -3.45 -5.58
N GLN A 13 4.24 -4.51 -5.58
CA GLN A 13 3.79 -5.88 -5.86
C GLN A 13 2.74 -6.37 -4.86
N LEU A 14 2.99 -6.14 -3.56
CA LEU A 14 2.01 -6.46 -2.52
C LEU A 14 0.73 -5.64 -2.72
N TYR A 15 0.86 -4.32 -2.85
CA TYR A 15 -0.27 -3.40 -2.98
C TYR A 15 -1.18 -3.72 -4.17
N GLU A 16 -0.61 -4.04 -5.34
CA GLU A 16 -1.34 -4.47 -6.52
C GLU A 16 -2.23 -5.69 -6.22
N GLY A 17 -1.73 -6.64 -5.42
CA GLY A 17 -2.44 -7.85 -5.01
C GLY A 17 -3.63 -7.65 -4.06
N TYR A 18 -3.86 -6.44 -3.54
CA TYR A 18 -4.99 -6.13 -2.64
C TYR A 18 -5.97 -5.15 -3.29
N PRO A 19 -6.80 -5.59 -4.27
CA PRO A 19 -7.74 -4.72 -4.98
C PRO A 19 -8.77 -4.05 -4.08
N GLN A 20 -9.10 -4.62 -2.91
CA GLN A 20 -9.94 -3.96 -1.92
C GLN A 20 -9.38 -2.60 -1.46
N ILE A 21 -8.07 -2.37 -1.56
CA ILE A 21 -7.46 -1.10 -1.17
C ILE A 21 -7.63 -0.02 -2.25
N TRP A 22 -7.49 -0.40 -3.52
CA TRP A 22 -7.28 0.57 -4.61
C TRP A 22 -8.35 0.55 -5.70
N ASN A 23 -9.09 -0.55 -5.84
CA ASN A 23 -10.12 -0.68 -6.86
C ASN A 23 -11.48 -0.23 -6.30
N PRO A 24 -12.03 0.92 -6.72
CA PRO A 24 -13.31 1.42 -6.21
C PRO A 24 -14.51 0.54 -6.59
N ARG A 25 -14.35 -0.35 -7.57
CA ARG A 25 -15.36 -1.32 -8.01
C ARG A 25 -15.28 -2.65 -7.25
N HIS A 26 -14.24 -2.86 -6.45
CA HIS A 26 -14.12 -4.08 -5.65
C HIS A 26 -15.18 -4.11 -4.54
N PRO A 27 -15.96 -5.21 -4.37
CA PRO A 27 -17.04 -5.26 -3.40
C PRO A 27 -16.62 -4.90 -1.96
N SER A 28 -15.41 -5.31 -1.57
CA SER A 28 -14.87 -5.05 -0.23
C SER A 28 -14.25 -3.65 -0.05
N HIS A 29 -14.14 -2.83 -1.10
CA HIS A 29 -13.47 -1.52 -1.02
C HIS A 29 -14.15 -0.54 -0.05
N LYS A 30 -15.48 -0.65 0.10
CA LYS A 30 -16.25 0.17 1.04
C LYS A 30 -16.27 -0.40 2.47
N ASN A 31 -15.79 -1.63 2.66
CA ASN A 31 -15.71 -2.25 3.98
C ASN A 31 -14.42 -1.83 4.68
N ARG A 32 -14.53 -0.89 5.62
CA ARG A 32 -13.39 -0.32 6.34
C ARG A 32 -12.57 -1.37 7.10
N ASN A 33 -13.21 -2.42 7.61
CA ASN A 33 -12.51 -3.49 8.33
C ASN A 33 -11.67 -4.31 7.36
N LEU A 34 -12.26 -4.76 6.25
CA LEU A 34 -11.52 -5.53 5.23
C LEU A 34 -10.39 -4.72 4.57
N VAL A 35 -10.58 -3.42 4.41
CA VAL A 35 -9.53 -2.52 3.93
C VAL A 35 -8.42 -2.37 4.98
N HIS A 36 -8.77 -2.26 6.26
CA HIS A 36 -7.79 -2.21 7.35
C HIS A 36 -6.99 -3.50 7.45
N ASP A 37 -7.66 -4.65 7.40
CA ASP A 37 -7.04 -5.97 7.43
C ASP A 37 -6.07 -6.14 6.25
N ALA A 38 -6.46 -5.70 5.05
CA ALA A 38 -5.58 -5.71 3.88
C ALA A 38 -4.31 -4.86 4.08
N TRP A 39 -4.44 -3.67 4.69
CA TRP A 39 -3.27 -2.86 5.04
C TRP A 39 -2.40 -3.54 6.09
N LYS A 40 -3.00 -4.23 7.07
CA LYS A 40 -2.25 -5.01 8.06
C LYS A 40 -1.50 -6.17 7.43
N GLU A 41 -2.11 -6.85 6.46
CA GLU A 41 -1.46 -7.91 5.70
C GLU A 41 -0.26 -7.39 4.89
N ILE A 42 -0.35 -6.19 4.30
CA ILE A 42 0.80 -5.56 3.63
C ILE A 42 1.91 -5.28 4.65
N GLU A 43 1.58 -4.65 5.79
CA GLU A 43 2.58 -4.37 6.84
C GLU A 43 3.28 -5.63 7.34
N ASN A 44 2.54 -6.72 7.53
CA ASN A 44 3.08 -7.99 8.02
C ASN A 44 3.98 -8.70 6.98
N LYS A 45 3.74 -8.47 5.68
CA LYS A 45 4.48 -9.11 4.58
C LYS A 45 5.68 -8.32 4.10
N LEU A 46 5.70 -7.01 4.33
CA LEU A 46 6.83 -6.18 3.98
C LEU A 46 8.07 -6.59 4.76
N SER A 47 9.20 -6.65 4.06
CA SER A 47 10.50 -6.91 4.68
C SER A 47 10.98 -5.72 5.53
N VAL A 48 10.50 -4.51 5.22
CA VAL A 48 10.81 -3.29 5.95
C VAL A 48 9.96 -3.14 7.20
N LYS A 49 10.60 -2.83 8.35
CA LYS A 49 9.89 -2.55 9.60
C LYS A 49 9.17 -1.20 9.51
N THR A 50 7.86 -1.21 9.38
CA THR A 50 7.04 0.00 9.21
C THR A 50 5.68 -0.17 9.88
N ASP A 51 4.83 0.87 9.81
CA ASP A 51 3.45 0.83 10.27
C ASP A 51 2.49 1.29 9.15
N ILE A 52 1.19 0.98 9.28
CA ILE A 52 0.16 1.34 8.28
C ILE A 52 0.16 2.84 7.94
N THR A 53 0.45 3.71 8.90
CA THR A 53 0.46 5.17 8.68
C THR A 53 1.57 5.55 7.71
N GLU A 54 2.77 4.99 7.90
CA GLU A 54 3.92 5.21 7.02
C GLU A 54 3.70 4.58 5.63
N ILE A 55 3.13 3.37 5.55
CA ILE A 55 2.79 2.73 4.27
C ILE A 55 1.82 3.61 3.47
N LYS A 56 0.78 4.15 4.11
CA LYS A 56 -0.19 5.04 3.46
C LYS A 56 0.45 6.34 2.96
N LYS A 57 1.39 6.92 3.72
CA LYS A 57 2.15 8.09 3.27
C LYS A 57 3.01 7.75 2.05
N LYS A 58 3.69 6.60 2.05
CA LYS A 58 4.52 6.16 0.92
C LYS A 58 3.69 6.00 -0.36
N LYS A 59 2.49 5.41 -0.27
CA LYS A 59 1.54 5.37 -1.40
C LYS A 59 1.26 6.75 -1.98
N ILE A 60 0.96 7.74 -1.14
CA ILE A 60 0.64 9.12 -1.58
C ILE A 60 1.85 9.74 -2.28
N LEU A 61 3.03 9.61 -1.70
CA LEU A 61 4.26 10.16 -2.27
C LEU A 61 4.60 9.52 -3.62
N LEU A 62 4.47 8.20 -3.76
CA LEU A 62 4.69 7.50 -5.03
C LEU A 62 3.71 7.95 -6.11
N TRP A 63 2.44 8.12 -5.76
CA TRP A 63 1.44 8.61 -6.71
C TRP A 63 1.73 10.04 -7.16
N LEU A 64 2.07 10.93 -6.22
CA LEU A 64 2.47 12.30 -6.56
C LEU A 64 3.71 12.36 -7.46
N LEU A 65 4.69 11.46 -7.29
CA LEU A 65 5.85 11.42 -8.17
C LEU A 65 5.44 11.06 -9.61
N ILE A 66 4.57 10.06 -9.79
CA ILE A 66 4.16 9.59 -11.13
C ILE A 66 3.34 10.65 -11.88
N GLU A 67 2.48 11.42 -11.21
CA GLU A 67 1.66 12.45 -11.85
C GLU A 67 2.45 13.71 -12.28
N ASN A 68 3.71 13.85 -11.87
CA ASN A 68 4.58 14.99 -12.19
C ASN A 68 5.64 14.68 -13.27
N PHE A 69 5.55 13.53 -13.94
CA PHE A 69 6.37 13.14 -15.10
C PHE A 69 5.48 12.83 -16.30
#